data_AF-A0A6P2B8S6-F1
#
_entry.id   AF-A0A6P2B8S6-F1
#
_cell.length_a   1.000
_cell.length_b   1.000
_cell.length_c   1.000
_cell.angle_alpha   90.00
_cell.angle_beta   90.00
_cell.angle_gamma   90.00
#
_symmetry.space_group_name_H-M   'P 1'
#
loop_
_entity.id
_entity.type
_entity.pdbx_description
1 polymer ?
#
loop_
_entity_poly.entity_id
_entity_poly.type
_entity_poly.pdbx_seq_one_letter_code
_entity_poly.pdbx_strand_id
1 'polypeptide(L)'
;IGGTNLNLFYLKQFPFLPLTYYTEPRLAFITPKVLELTYTSHSLAPFARDLGHDGPPFAWDEDRRAHLRADLDAFYARAYGLTRDELRYILDPADVKGPDYPSETFRVLKEKEIRQHGEYRTRRLVLAAWDRMEADGEFKAMGM
;
A
#
# COMPACT_ATOMS: atom_id res chain seq x y z
N ILE A 1 -10.37 14.38 17.95
CA ILE A 1 -9.22 14.00 18.79
C ILE A 1 -8.14 15.03 18.53
N GLY A 2 -7.95 15.96 19.46
CA GLY A 2 -7.01 17.06 19.34
C GLY A 2 -5.76 16.77 20.16
N GLY A 3 -4.58 16.89 19.53
CA GLY A 3 -3.32 17.25 20.18
C GLY A 3 -2.81 16.41 21.35
N THR A 4 -3.28 15.17 21.56
CA THR A 4 -2.74 14.28 22.60
C THR A 4 -1.56 13.47 22.08
N ASN A 5 -0.45 13.57 22.80
CA ASN A 5 0.79 12.82 22.57
C ASN A 5 0.50 11.32 22.40
N LEU A 6 1.07 10.72 21.35
CA LEU A 6 0.93 9.30 21.03
C LEU A 6 1.79 8.49 22.03
N ASN A 7 1.27 8.26 23.24
CA ASN A 7 2.00 7.52 24.27
C ASN A 7 2.28 6.08 23.84
N LEU A 8 3.46 5.56 24.21
CA LEU A 8 3.94 4.20 23.91
C LEU A 8 2.92 3.09 24.24
N PHE A 9 2.07 3.29 25.25
CA PHE A 9 1.00 2.33 25.59
C PHE A 9 -0.05 2.21 24.48
N TYR A 10 -0.47 3.32 23.86
CA TYR A 10 -1.41 3.32 22.74
C TYR A 10 -0.75 2.79 21.46
N LEU A 11 0.53 3.09 21.25
CA LEU A 11 1.31 2.54 20.14
C LEU A 11 1.30 1.01 20.11
N LYS A 12 1.38 0.37 21.29
CA LYS A 12 1.36 -1.10 21.42
C LYS A 12 -0.01 -1.74 21.19
N GLN A 13 -1.10 -0.94 21.16
CA GLN A 13 -2.45 -1.43 20.91
C GLN A 13 -2.83 -1.41 19.43
N PHE A 14 -2.08 -0.68 18.61
CA PHE A 14 -2.32 -0.68 17.17
C PHE A 14 -1.81 -1.99 16.55
N PRO A 15 -2.50 -2.48 15.50
CA PRO A 15 -2.06 -3.63 14.74
C PRO A 15 -0.86 -3.25 13.86
N PHE A 16 0.28 -2.93 14.47
CA PHE A 16 1.54 -2.77 13.75
C PHE A 16 2.23 -4.11 13.66
N LEU A 17 2.74 -4.41 12.46
CA LEU A 17 3.63 -5.56 12.29
C LEU A 17 4.88 -5.34 13.16
N PRO A 18 5.32 -6.36 13.94
CA PRO A 18 6.50 -6.24 14.76
C PRO A 18 7.73 -5.99 13.87
N LEU A 19 8.78 -5.35 14.41
CA LEU A 19 10.00 -5.09 13.64
C LEU A 19 10.63 -6.38 13.09
N THR A 20 10.49 -7.49 13.81
CA THR A 20 10.92 -8.83 13.37
C THR A 20 10.21 -9.33 12.12
N TYR A 21 9.07 -8.74 11.75
CA TYR A 21 8.38 -9.01 10.49
C TYR A 21 9.17 -8.48 9.29
N TYR A 22 9.99 -7.44 9.44
CA TYR A 22 10.72 -6.84 8.32
C TYR A 22 12.06 -7.55 8.08
N THR A 23 11.98 -8.76 7.52
CA THR A 23 13.14 -9.53 7.07
C THR A 23 13.81 -8.90 5.85
N GLU A 24 15.04 -9.31 5.55
CA GLU A 24 15.80 -8.78 4.41
C GLU A 24 15.05 -8.87 3.06
N PRO A 25 14.40 -10.00 2.67
CA PRO A 25 13.62 -10.06 1.44
C PRO A 25 12.44 -9.08 1.40
N ARG A 26 11.81 -8.85 2.56
CA ARG A 26 10.66 -7.93 2.68
C ARG A 26 11.11 -6.47 2.60
N LEU A 27 12.23 -6.13 3.24
CA LEU A 27 12.84 -4.81 3.15
C LEU A 27 13.33 -4.51 1.73
N ALA A 28 13.92 -5.50 1.04
CA ALA A 28 14.31 -5.36 -0.35
C ALA A 28 13.12 -5.07 -1.28
N PHE A 29 11.93 -5.59 -0.96
CA PHE A 29 10.70 -5.29 -1.68
C PHE A 29 10.14 -3.88 -1.35
N ILE A 30 10.06 -3.52 -0.07
CA ILE A 30 9.39 -2.31 0.43
C ILE A 30 10.22 -1.05 0.19
N THR A 31 11.49 -1.08 0.58
CA THR A 31 12.38 0.10 0.65
C THR A 31 12.43 0.89 -0.65
N PRO A 32 12.68 0.29 -1.84
CA PRO A 32 12.75 1.07 -3.08
C PRO A 32 11.41 1.76 -3.40
N LYS A 33 10.27 1.14 -3.09
CA LYS A 33 8.95 1.71 -3.35
C LYS A 33 8.65 2.89 -2.43
N VAL A 34 8.94 2.75 -1.14
CA VAL A 34 8.76 3.82 -0.15
C VAL A 34 9.70 4.99 -0.45
N LEU A 35 10.94 4.69 -0.84
CA LEU A 35 11.91 5.70 -1.25
C LEU A 35 11.39 6.53 -2.43
N GLU A 36 10.97 5.87 -3.53
CA GLU A 36 10.44 6.54 -4.73
C GLU A 36 9.14 7.31 -4.43
N LEU A 37 8.27 6.76 -3.58
CA LEU A 37 7.03 7.42 -3.19
C LEU A 37 7.24 8.68 -2.33
N THR A 38 8.33 8.72 -1.56
CA THR A 38 8.59 9.76 -0.56
C THR A 38 9.54 10.83 -1.08
N TYR A 39 10.68 10.47 -1.67
CA TYR A 39 11.75 11.40 -2.06
C TYR A 39 11.41 12.18 -3.34
N THR A 40 10.54 13.18 -3.20
CA THR A 40 10.00 14.01 -4.30
C THR A 40 10.52 15.45 -4.30
N SER A 41 11.37 15.80 -3.33
CA SER A 41 11.98 17.12 -3.17
C SER A 41 13.36 17.00 -2.51
N HIS A 42 14.28 17.90 -2.83
CA HIS A 42 15.61 17.96 -2.21
C HIS A 42 15.57 18.14 -0.69
N SER A 43 14.48 18.70 -0.14
CA SER A 43 14.29 18.79 1.32
C SER A 43 14.24 17.43 2.01
N LEU A 44 13.93 16.36 1.28
CA LEU A 44 13.88 14.98 1.76
C LEU A 44 15.18 14.21 1.46
N ALA A 45 16.23 14.88 0.98
CA ALA A 45 17.51 14.24 0.71
C ALA A 45 18.14 13.53 1.93
N PRO A 46 18.02 14.02 3.19
CA PRO A 46 18.48 13.26 4.35
C PRO A 46 17.80 11.89 4.47
N PHE A 47 16.49 11.82 4.28
CA PHE A 47 15.73 10.55 4.28
C PHE A 47 16.18 9.60 3.18
N ALA A 48 16.44 10.12 1.98
CA ALA A 48 16.91 9.30 0.86
C ALA A 48 18.31 8.71 1.13
N ARG A 49 19.22 9.49 1.71
CA ARG A 49 20.56 9.02 2.10
C ARG A 49 20.53 7.95 3.17
N ASP A 50 19.62 8.06 4.15
CA ASP A 50 19.43 7.02 5.17
C ASP A 50 18.98 5.67 4.57
N LEU A 51 18.39 5.70 3.37
CA LEU A 51 18.02 4.52 2.58
C LEU A 51 19.05 4.16 1.49
N GLY A 52 20.22 4.81 1.49
CA GLY A 52 21.31 4.53 0.55
C GLY A 52 21.16 5.16 -0.85
N HIS A 53 20.34 6.20 -0.99
CA HIS A 53 20.14 6.90 -2.27
C HIS A 53 20.73 8.31 -2.27
N ASP A 54 21.80 8.51 -3.04
CA ASP A 54 22.49 9.80 -3.20
C ASP A 54 22.06 10.59 -4.46
N GLY A 55 21.11 10.05 -5.23
CA GLY A 55 20.63 10.66 -6.47
C GLY A 55 19.71 11.88 -6.27
N PRO A 56 19.27 12.52 -7.38
CA PRO A 56 18.24 13.55 -7.32
C PRO A 56 16.90 12.99 -6.85
N PRO A 57 15.96 13.85 -6.41
CA PRO A 57 14.58 13.46 -6.13
C PRO A 57 13.91 12.81 -7.33
N PHE A 58 12.99 11.89 -7.06
CA PHE A 58 12.19 11.26 -8.10
C PHE A 58 11.18 12.26 -8.66
N ALA A 59 11.04 12.28 -9.99
CA ALA A 59 10.02 13.07 -10.66
C ALA A 59 8.61 12.58 -10.25
N TRP A 60 7.66 13.51 -10.20
CA TRP A 60 6.28 13.17 -9.91
C TRP A 60 5.61 12.55 -11.13
N ASP A 61 5.33 11.24 -11.05
CA ASP A 61 4.60 10.48 -12.05
C ASP A 61 3.40 9.77 -11.38
N GLU A 62 2.18 10.20 -11.71
CA GLU A 62 0.97 9.67 -11.07
C GLU A 62 0.74 8.19 -11.37
N ASP A 63 1.03 7.75 -12.60
CA ASP A 63 0.79 6.39 -13.04
C ASP A 63 1.76 5.43 -12.36
N ARG A 64 3.05 5.77 -12.36
CA ARG A 64 4.09 5.03 -11.66
C ARG A 64 3.79 4.93 -10.17
N ARG A 65 3.39 6.04 -9.54
CA ARG A 65 3.05 6.08 -8.11
C ARG A 65 1.84 5.22 -7.77
N ALA A 66 0.83 5.16 -8.65
CA ALA A 66 -0.33 4.28 -8.46
C ALA A 66 0.08 2.80 -8.44
N HIS A 67 1.01 2.39 -9.31
CA HIS A 67 1.54 1.03 -9.32
C HIS A 67 2.36 0.70 -8.06
N LEU A 68 3.25 1.61 -7.63
CA LEU A 68 4.05 1.40 -6.41
C LEU A 68 3.19 1.29 -5.15
N ARG A 69 2.11 2.09 -5.07
CA ARG A 69 1.15 2.00 -3.98
C ARG A 69 0.37 0.70 -4.01
N ALA A 70 -0.10 0.28 -5.19
CA ALA A 70 -0.81 -0.98 -5.35
C ALA A 70 0.03 -2.20 -4.91
N ASP A 71 1.32 -2.19 -5.24
CA ASP A 71 2.27 -3.19 -4.78
C ASP A 71 2.40 -3.21 -3.24
N LEU A 72 2.47 -2.04 -2.60
CA LEU A 72 2.53 -1.94 -1.14
C LEU A 72 1.22 -2.34 -0.47
N ASP A 73 0.07 -1.97 -1.04
CA ASP A 73 -1.25 -2.34 -0.53
C ASP A 73 -1.44 -3.86 -0.58
N ALA A 74 -1.06 -4.52 -1.68
CA ALA A 74 -1.09 -5.97 -1.80
C ALA A 74 -0.12 -6.65 -0.80
N PHE A 75 1.10 -6.12 -0.67
CA PHE A 75 2.07 -6.59 0.32
C PHE A 75 1.51 -6.52 1.74
N TYR A 76 0.98 -5.37 2.15
CA TYR A 76 0.49 -5.19 3.51
C TYR A 76 -0.79 -5.96 3.77
N ALA A 77 -1.67 -6.11 2.78
CA ALA A 77 -2.83 -6.98 2.90
C ALA A 77 -2.41 -8.41 3.23
N ARG A 78 -1.41 -8.97 2.51
CA ARG A 78 -0.88 -10.30 2.82
C ARG A 78 -0.20 -10.33 4.18
N ALA A 79 0.54 -9.28 4.52
CA ALA A 79 1.24 -9.19 5.79
C ALA A 79 0.30 -9.15 7.00
N TYR A 80 -0.87 -8.57 6.83
CA TYR A 80 -1.96 -8.58 7.81
C TYR A 80 -2.80 -9.86 7.79
N GLY A 81 -2.45 -10.84 6.97
CA GLY A 81 -3.13 -12.13 6.90
C GLY A 81 -4.45 -12.10 6.15
N LEU A 82 -4.70 -11.06 5.34
CA LEU A 82 -5.88 -11.02 4.49
C LEU A 82 -5.75 -12.00 3.34
N THR A 83 -6.88 -12.55 2.92
CA THR A 83 -7.03 -13.23 1.64
C THR A 83 -7.29 -12.23 0.52
N ARG A 84 -7.14 -12.67 -0.73
CA ARG A 84 -7.49 -11.87 -1.91
C ARG A 84 -8.93 -11.36 -1.87
N ASP A 85 -9.87 -12.20 -1.41
CA ASP A 85 -11.28 -11.84 -1.33
C ASP A 85 -11.58 -10.84 -0.21
N GLU A 86 -10.89 -10.93 0.91
CA GLU A 86 -10.98 -9.93 1.98
C GLU A 86 -10.39 -8.58 1.54
N LEU A 87 -9.26 -8.59 0.82
CA LEU A 87 -8.71 -7.38 0.22
C LEU A 87 -9.69 -6.75 -0.79
N ARG A 88 -10.29 -7.57 -1.66
CA ARG A 88 -11.32 -7.13 -2.61
C ARG A 88 -12.52 -6.52 -1.89
N TYR A 89 -12.99 -7.16 -0.82
CA TYR A 89 -14.08 -6.65 -0.01
C TYR A 89 -13.74 -5.32 0.66
N ILE A 90 -12.52 -5.15 1.19
CA ILE A 90 -12.07 -3.88 1.78
C ILE A 90 -12.05 -2.77 0.71
N LEU A 91 -11.56 -3.06 -0.48
CA LEU A 91 -11.49 -2.08 -1.56
C LEU A 91 -12.88 -1.68 -2.06
N ASP A 92 -13.76 -2.65 -2.28
CA ASP A 92 -15.08 -2.46 -2.87
C ASP A 92 -16.11 -3.49 -2.35
N PRO A 93 -16.75 -3.23 -1.20
CA PRO A 93 -17.72 -4.16 -0.62
C PRO A 93 -18.88 -4.51 -1.56
N ALA A 94 -19.33 -3.55 -2.37
CA ALA A 94 -20.42 -3.71 -3.32
C ALA A 94 -20.09 -4.67 -4.47
N ASP A 95 -18.81 -4.82 -4.83
CA ASP A 95 -18.35 -5.82 -5.81
C ASP A 95 -18.55 -7.26 -5.32
N VAL A 96 -18.49 -7.46 -4.00
CA VAL A 96 -18.60 -8.79 -3.37
C VAL A 96 -20.02 -9.08 -2.89
N LYS A 97 -20.69 -8.07 -2.31
CA LYS A 97 -22.00 -8.22 -1.65
C LYS A 97 -23.18 -7.73 -2.51
N GLY A 98 -22.91 -7.18 -3.69
CA GLY A 98 -23.90 -6.60 -4.58
C GLY A 98 -24.13 -5.10 -4.34
N PRO A 99 -24.80 -4.42 -5.29
CA PRO A 99 -25.01 -2.97 -5.25
C PRO A 99 -25.90 -2.50 -4.09
N ASP A 100 -26.72 -3.39 -3.53
CA ASP A 100 -27.60 -3.09 -2.40
C ASP A 100 -26.86 -3.13 -1.05
N TYR A 101 -25.56 -3.43 -1.03
CA TYR A 101 -24.78 -3.44 0.19
C TYR A 101 -24.55 -2.01 0.69
N PRO A 102 -24.95 -1.66 1.93
CA PRO A 102 -25.04 -0.26 2.37
C PRO A 102 -23.70 0.41 2.67
N SER A 103 -22.58 -0.33 2.59
CA SER A 103 -21.26 0.14 3.01
C SER A 103 -20.31 0.31 1.84
N GLU A 104 -19.58 1.42 1.82
CA GLU A 104 -18.48 1.69 0.91
C GLU A 104 -17.26 2.20 1.69
N THR A 105 -16.12 1.54 1.52
CA THR A 105 -14.89 1.91 2.25
C THR A 105 -14.26 3.19 1.72
N PHE A 106 -14.24 3.37 0.40
CA PHE A 106 -13.48 4.43 -0.27
C PHE A 106 -14.33 5.19 -1.31
N ARG A 107 -15.60 5.47 -1.00
CA ARG A 107 -16.57 6.11 -1.92
C ARG A 107 -15.99 7.27 -2.73
N VAL A 108 -15.40 8.26 -2.05
CA VAL A 108 -14.90 9.49 -2.69
C VAL A 108 -13.74 9.19 -3.65
N LEU A 109 -12.85 8.27 -3.29
CA LEU A 109 -11.77 7.84 -4.17
C LEU A 109 -12.33 7.11 -5.40
N LYS A 110 -13.24 6.15 -5.19
CA LYS A 110 -13.89 5.37 -6.24
C LYS A 110 -14.62 6.27 -7.23
N GLU A 111 -15.45 7.20 -6.76
CA GLU A 111 -16.16 8.17 -7.61
C GLU A 111 -15.20 9.06 -8.41
N LYS A 112 -14.11 9.52 -7.79
CA LYS A 112 -13.09 10.33 -8.47
C LYS A 112 -12.39 9.53 -9.57
N GLU A 113 -11.96 8.30 -9.28
CA GLU A 113 -11.29 7.45 -10.26
C GLU A 113 -12.21 7.03 -11.41
N ILE A 114 -13.48 6.71 -11.13
CA ILE A 114 -14.46 6.44 -12.20
C ILE A 114 -14.61 7.65 -13.12
N ARG A 115 -14.65 8.87 -12.56
CA ARG A 115 -14.75 10.10 -13.36
C ARG A 115 -13.50 10.38 -14.20
N GLN A 116 -12.32 10.06 -13.67
CA GLN A 116 -11.03 10.39 -14.30
C GLN A 116 -10.54 9.30 -15.26
N HIS A 117 -10.82 8.04 -14.96
CA HIS A 117 -10.25 6.87 -15.63
C HIS A 117 -11.31 5.92 -16.21
N GLY A 118 -12.60 6.14 -15.94
CA GLY A 118 -13.68 5.24 -16.37
C GLY A 118 -13.77 3.94 -15.57
N GLU A 119 -12.91 3.75 -14.57
CA GLU A 119 -12.84 2.56 -13.74
C GLU A 119 -12.42 2.88 -12.31
N TYR A 120 -12.70 1.96 -11.37
CA TYR A 120 -12.10 2.02 -10.04
C TYR A 120 -10.65 1.50 -10.10
N ARG A 121 -9.75 2.36 -10.58
CA ARG A 121 -8.37 2.04 -10.95
C ARG A 121 -7.56 1.46 -9.79
N THR A 122 -7.67 2.02 -8.59
CA THR A 122 -6.97 1.53 -7.38
C THR A 122 -7.33 0.06 -7.12
N ARG A 123 -8.61 -0.30 -7.14
CA ARG A 123 -9.06 -1.68 -6.95
C ARG A 123 -8.43 -2.62 -7.98
N ARG A 124 -8.46 -2.24 -9.27
CA ARG A 124 -7.87 -3.05 -10.34
C ARG A 124 -6.37 -3.25 -10.13
N LEU A 125 -5.63 -2.18 -9.84
CA LEU A 125 -4.18 -2.23 -9.68
C LEU A 125 -3.75 -3.05 -8.47
N VAL A 126 -4.41 -2.86 -7.32
CA VAL A 126 -4.09 -3.59 -6.09
C VAL A 126 -4.35 -5.09 -6.26
N LEU A 127 -5.50 -5.47 -6.83
CA LEU A 127 -5.80 -6.88 -7.09
C LEU A 127 -4.88 -7.48 -8.16
N ALA A 128 -4.50 -6.73 -9.19
CA ALA A 128 -3.53 -7.18 -10.18
C ALA A 128 -2.13 -7.36 -9.58
N ALA A 129 -1.71 -6.50 -8.66
CA ALA A 129 -0.45 -6.65 -7.95
C ALA A 129 -0.45 -7.91 -7.07
N TRP A 130 -1.54 -8.15 -6.34
CA TRP A 130 -1.74 -9.40 -5.60
C TRP A 130 -1.62 -10.63 -6.50
N ASP A 131 -2.37 -10.65 -7.60
CA ASP A 131 -2.41 -11.79 -8.52
C ASP A 131 -1.03 -12.08 -9.12
N ARG A 132 -0.29 -11.03 -9.50
CA ARG A 132 1.09 -11.13 -9.99
C ARG A 132 2.02 -11.71 -8.92
N MET A 133 1.99 -11.16 -7.70
CA MET A 133 2.85 -11.61 -6.60
C MET A 133 2.60 -13.07 -6.20
N GLU A 134 1.34 -13.50 -6.22
CA GLU A 134 0.97 -14.89 -5.94
C GLU A 134 1.44 -15.81 -7.08
N ALA A 135 1.24 -15.42 -8.34
CA ALA A 135 1.66 -16.20 -9.50
C ALA A 135 3.18 -16.35 -9.63
N ASP A 136 3.92 -15.27 -9.37
CA ASP A 136 5.38 -15.22 -9.45
C ASP A 136 6.04 -15.83 -8.19
N GLY A 137 5.24 -16.18 -7.17
CA GLY A 137 5.73 -16.73 -5.90
C GLY A 137 6.48 -15.71 -5.05
N GLU A 138 6.29 -14.41 -5.28
CA GLU A 138 6.93 -13.33 -4.53
C GLU A 138 6.59 -13.40 -3.04
N PHE A 139 5.31 -13.65 -2.69
CA PHE A 139 4.90 -13.81 -1.29
C PHE A 139 5.67 -14.94 -0.61
N LYS A 140 5.77 -16.10 -1.27
CA LYS A 140 6.52 -17.25 -0.76
C LYS A 140 8.01 -16.95 -0.63
N ALA A 141 8.60 -16.28 -1.61
CA ALA A 141 10.01 -15.86 -1.56
C ALA A 141 10.30 -14.90 -0.39
N MET A 142 9.32 -14.07 -0.02
CA MET A 142 9.37 -13.21 1.16
C MET A 142 8.91 -13.90 2.46
N GLY A 143 8.55 -15.18 2.41
CA GLY A 143 8.10 -15.98 3.55
C GLY A 143 6.71 -15.59 4.08
N MET A 144 5.74 -15.31 3.21
CA MET A 144 4.34 -14.99 3.51
C MET A 144 3.34 -15.97 2.90
#